data_AF-A0A1Q8Q3R8-F1
#
_entry.id   AF-A0A1Q8Q3R8-F1
#
_cell.length_a   1.000
_cell.length_b   1.000
_cell.length_c   1.000
_cell.angle_alpha   90.00
_cell.angle_beta   90.00
_cell.angle_gamma   90.00
#
_symmetry.space_group_name_H-M   'P 1'
#
loop_
_entity.id
_entity.type
_entity.pdbx_description
1 polymer ?
#
loop_
_entity_poly.entity_id
_entity_poly.type
_entity_poly.pdbx_seq_one_letter_code
_entity_poly.pdbx_strand_id
1 'polypeptide(L)'
;MVEKVQFETEEEKQQIIFNKSAMFLIEEQRLFEGNFLIFSDVSPEKEVVYVNLPAEELEAIKIMAAQQETVIEELMFIIIPELTGGGI
;
A
#
# COMPACT_ATOMS: atom_id res chain seq x y z
N MET A 1 5.24 1.40 -23.39
CA MET A 1 6.34 2.38 -23.44
C MET A 1 6.93 2.57 -22.06
N VAL A 2 8.26 2.57 -21.98
CA VAL A 2 8.99 2.80 -20.72
C VAL A 2 9.61 4.19 -20.75
N GLU A 3 9.48 4.94 -19.65
CA GLU A 3 10.04 6.28 -19.50
C GLU A 3 10.96 6.34 -18.28
N LYS A 4 12.08 7.05 -18.43
CA LYS A 4 13.09 7.25 -17.37
C LYS A 4 13.18 8.74 -17.05
N VAL A 5 13.03 9.09 -15.77
CA VAL A 5 13.07 10.47 -15.29
C VAL A 5 14.09 10.58 -14.17
N GLN A 6 14.98 11.56 -14.25
CA GLN A 6 15.96 11.84 -13.19
C GLN A 6 15.34 12.73 -12.10
N PHE A 7 15.78 12.56 -10.86
CA PHE A 7 15.46 13.45 -9.75
C PHE A 7 16.69 13.70 -8.87
N GLU A 8 16.74 14.86 -8.25
CA GLU A 8 17.83 15.29 -7.37
C GLU A 8 17.40 15.29 -5.89
N THR A 9 16.15 15.63 -5.61
CA THR A 9 15.62 15.71 -4.24
C THR A 9 14.42 14.82 -4.02
N GLU A 10 14.10 14.55 -2.76
CA GLU A 10 12.96 13.71 -2.42
C GLU A 10 11.63 14.44 -2.66
N GLU A 11 11.59 15.77 -2.50
CA GLU A 11 10.42 16.56 -2.87
C GLU A 11 10.15 16.50 -4.38
N GLU A 12 11.20 16.60 -5.20
CA GLU A 12 11.11 16.46 -6.65
C GLU A 12 10.62 15.07 -7.03
N LYS A 13 11.15 14.03 -6.37
CA LYS A 13 10.69 12.65 -6.55
C LYS A 13 9.18 12.52 -6.36
N GLN A 14 8.66 13.05 -5.25
CA GLN A 14 7.22 13.02 -4.95
C GLN A 14 6.40 13.77 -6.00
N GLN A 15 6.89 14.92 -6.48
CA GLN A 15 6.23 15.67 -7.55
C GLN A 15 6.19 14.90 -8.86
N ILE A 16 7.29 14.24 -9.25
CA ILE A 16 7.36 13.42 -10.46
C ILE A 16 6.37 12.26 -10.38
N ILE A 17 6.31 11.55 -9.25
CA ILE A 17 5.38 10.45 -9.03
C ILE A 17 3.92 10.93 -9.13
N PHE A 18 3.61 12.06 -8.49
CA PHE A 18 2.27 12.65 -8.54
C PHE A 18 1.87 13.06 -9.97
N ASN A 19 2.77 13.73 -10.70
CA ASN A 19 2.54 14.17 -12.07
C ASN A 19 2.43 13.02 -13.07
N LYS A 20 3.07 11.88 -12.78
CA LYS A 20 3.02 10.65 -13.61
C LYS A 20 2.04 9.60 -13.10
N SER A 21 0.98 10.02 -12.38
CA SER A 21 -0.08 9.14 -11.86
C SER A 21 -0.77 8.24 -12.90
N ALA A 22 -0.70 8.58 -14.18
CA ALA A 22 -1.23 7.74 -15.27
C ALA A 22 -0.32 6.56 -15.66
N MET A 23 0.90 6.49 -15.13
CA MET A 23 1.88 5.42 -15.40
C MET A 23 2.20 4.66 -14.12
N PHE A 24 2.61 3.40 -14.26
CA PHE A 24 3.10 2.59 -13.16
C PHE A 24 4.58 2.89 -12.93
N LEU A 25 4.94 3.28 -11.70
CA LEU A 25 6.34 3.27 -11.28
C LEU A 25 6.78 1.81 -11.14
N ILE A 26 7.74 1.39 -11.97
CA ILE A 26 8.23 0.00 -11.99
C ILE A 26 9.55 -0.17 -11.25
N GLU A 27 10.38 0.88 -11.19
CA GLU A 27 11.70 0.80 -10.57
C GLU A 27 12.21 2.19 -10.14
N GLU A 28 12.93 2.25 -9.01
CA GLU A 28 13.74 3.40 -8.59
C GLU A 28 15.22 2.98 -8.61
N GLN A 29 16.05 3.71 -9.35
CA GLN A 29 17.49 3.45 -9.49
C GLN A 29 18.30 4.57 -8.86
N ARG A 30 19.23 4.25 -7.98
CA ARG A 30 20.19 5.21 -7.41
C ARG A 30 21.59 4.84 -7.85
N LEU A 31 22.11 5.59 -8.82
CA LEU A 31 23.39 5.33 -9.47
C LEU A 31 24.37 6.46 -9.16
N PHE A 32 25.65 6.24 -9.47
CA PHE A 32 26.67 7.28 -9.32
C PHE A 32 26.38 8.49 -10.22
N GLU A 33 25.80 8.28 -11.40
CA GLU A 33 25.44 9.36 -12.32
C GLU A 33 24.16 10.11 -11.95
N GLY A 34 23.36 9.60 -11.01
CA GLY A 34 22.11 10.23 -10.56
C GLY A 34 21.05 9.24 -10.07
N ASN A 35 19.93 9.79 -9.60
CA ASN A 35 18.77 9.01 -9.17
C ASN A 35 17.68 9.07 -10.24
N PHE A 36 17.05 7.94 -10.53
CA PHE A 36 16.09 7.81 -11.61
C PHE A 36 14.85 7.03 -11.19
N LEU A 37 13.71 7.44 -11.72
CA LEU A 37 12.45 6.73 -11.65
C LEU A 37 12.12 6.17 -13.03
N ILE A 38 11.77 4.90 -13.08
CA ILE A 38 11.38 4.20 -14.30
C ILE A 38 9.88 3.95 -14.26
N PHE A 39 9.17 4.45 -15.28
CA PHE A 39 7.72 4.34 -15.42
C PHE A 39 7.35 3.49 -16.63
N SER A 40 6.22 2.79 -16.55
CA SER A 40 5.64 2.00 -17.63
C SER A 40 4.14 2.28 -17.76
N ASP A 41 3.64 2.35 -18.98
CA ASP A 41 2.21 2.35 -19.30
C ASP A 41 1.57 0.95 -19.18
N VAL A 42 2.39 -0.10 -19.20
CA VAL A 42 1.98 -1.49 -18.96
C VAL A 42 2.15 -1.79 -17.47
N SER A 43 1.10 -2.34 -16.86
CA SER A 43 1.14 -2.82 -15.48
C SER A 43 2.21 -3.91 -15.34
N PRO A 44 3.12 -3.82 -14.36
CA PRO A 44 4.12 -4.85 -14.15
C PRO A 44 3.42 -6.20 -13.93
N GLU A 45 3.86 -7.23 -14.65
CA GLU A 45 3.38 -8.60 -14.43
C GLU A 45 3.67 -8.97 -12.98
N LYS A 46 2.62 -9.15 -12.17
CA LYS A 46 2.79 -9.59 -10.78
C LYS A 46 3.34 -11.01 -10.82
N GLU A 47 4.55 -11.19 -10.32
CA GLU A 47 5.12 -12.51 -10.13
C GLU A 47 4.23 -13.29 -9.16
N VAL A 48 3.59 -14.36 -9.65
CA VAL A 48 2.74 -15.22 -8.82
C VAL A 48 3.66 -16.12 -7.99
N VAL A 49 3.98 -15.67 -6.79
CA VAL A 49 4.74 -16.47 -5.82
C VAL A 49 3.78 -17.49 -5.19
N TYR A 50 3.93 -18.75 -5.54
CA TYR A 50 3.24 -19.85 -4.86
C TYR A 50 3.96 -20.12 -3.54
N VAL A 51 3.32 -19.74 -2.43
CA VAL A 51 3.81 -20.04 -1.08
C VAL A 51 3.12 -21.30 -0.59
N ASN A 52 3.89 -22.33 -0.24
CA ASN A 52 3.38 -23.52 0.43
C ASN A 52 3.14 -23.17 1.90
N LEU A 53 1.91 -22.77 2.23
CA LEU A 53 1.50 -22.51 3.60
C LEU A 53 1.03 -23.83 4.26
N PRO A 54 1.60 -24.23 5.41
CA PRO A 54 1.10 -25.37 6.18
C PRO A 54 -0.37 -25.15 6.59
N ALA A 55 -1.18 -26.20 6.58
CA ALA A 55 -2.61 -26.11 6.90
C ALA A 55 -2.86 -25.54 8.31
N GLU A 56 -1.99 -25.88 9.27
CA GLU A 56 -2.07 -25.39 10.66
C GLU A 56 -1.89 -23.87 10.75
N GLU A 57 -1.00 -23.29 9.93
CA GLU A 57 -0.79 -21.83 9.89
C GLU A 57 -1.98 -21.12 9.23
N LEU A 58 -2.61 -21.74 8.22
CA LEU A 58 -3.81 -21.19 7.60
C LEU A 58 -4.99 -21.12 8.58
N GLU A 59 -5.15 -22.14 9.43
CA GLU A 59 -6.20 -22.13 10.46
C GLU A 59 -5.92 -21.08 11.54
N ALA A 60 -4.67 -20.95 11.98
CA ALA A 60 -4.29 -19.90 12.93
C ALA A 60 -4.58 -18.49 12.38
N ILE A 61 -4.26 -18.23 11.11
CA ILE A 61 -4.54 -16.93 10.46
C ILE A 61 -6.05 -16.66 10.40
N LYS A 62 -6.88 -17.65 10.05
CA LYS A 62 -8.35 -17.50 10.03
C LYS A 62 -8.91 -17.15 11.40
N ILE A 63 -8.41 -17.80 12.45
CA ILE A 63 -8.83 -17.53 13.84
C ILE A 63 -8.42 -16.12 14.27
N MET A 64 -7.21 -15.68 13.94
CA MET A 64 -6.74 -14.32 14.25
C MET A 64 -7.52 -13.24 13.49
N ALA A 65 -7.84 -13.46 12.22
CA ALA A 65 -8.65 -12.55 11.42
C ALA A 65 -10.08 -12.41 11.98
N ALA A 66 -10.70 -13.52 12.38
CA ALA A 66 -12.02 -13.50 13.00
C ALA A 66 -12.04 -12.73 14.33
N GLN A 67 -10.98 -12.82 15.13
CA GLN A 67 -10.84 -12.04 16.38
C GLN A 67 -10.67 -10.53 16.12
N GLN A 68 -9.97 -10.13 15.06
CA GLN A 68 -9.87 -8.71 14.71
C GLN A 68 -11.22 -8.11 14.30
N GLU A 69 -12.04 -8.86 13.57
CA GLU A 69 -13.37 -8.43 13.16
C GLU A 69 -14.30 -8.19 14.36
N THR A 70 -14.23 -9.06 15.37
CA THR A 70 -15.02 -8.90 16.61
C THR A 70 -14.59 -7.69 17.43
N VAL A 71 -13.28 -7.41 17.49
CA VAL A 71 -12.75 -6.22 18.20
C VAL A 71 -13.19 -4.92 17.52
N ILE A 72 -13.28 -4.90 16.18
CA ILE A 72 -13.78 -3.73 15.45
C ILE A 72 -15.27 -3.49 15.74
N GLU A 73 -16.08 -4.54 15.79
CA GLU A 73 -17.51 -4.43 16.16
C GLU A 73 -17.71 -3.92 17.59
N GLU A 74 -16.94 -4.43 18.56
CA GLU A 74 -17.00 -3.96 19.96
C GLU A 74 -16.54 -2.49 20.10
N LEU A 75 -15.48 -2.09 19.38
CA LEU A 75 -15.02 -0.69 19.40
C LEU A 75 -16.03 0.26 18.75
N MET A 76 -16.77 -0.18 17.72
CA MET A 76 -17.86 0.61 17.14
C MET A 76 -18.99 0.86 18.13
N PHE A 77 -19.33 -0.13 18.97
CA PHE A 77 -20.39 0.00 19.97
C PHE A 77 -20.02 0.95 21.12
N ILE A 78 -18.73 1.07 21.45
CA ILE A 78 -18.23 1.93 22.54
C ILE A 78 -18.12 3.41 22.10
N ILE A 79 -17.89 3.71 20.82
CA ILE A 79 -17.67 5.09 20.34
C ILE A 79 -19.00 5.84 20.05
N ILE A 80 -20.11 5.15 19.79
CA ILE A 80 -21.37 5.79 19.39
C ILE A 80 -22.15 6.50 20.53
N PRO A 81 -22.14 6.11 21.83
CA PRO A 81 -22.93 6.85 22.82
C PRO A 81 -22.37 8.25 23.17
N GLU A 82 -21.09 8.53 22.96
CA GLU A 82 -20.51 9.86 23.30
C GLU A 82 -20.80 10.95 22.25
N LEU A 83 -21.21 10.59 21.03
CA LEU A 83 -21.54 11.59 19.99
C LEU A 83 -23.03 11.99 19.96
N THR A 84 -23.87 11.33 20.75
CA THR A 84 -25.31 11.67 20.91
C THR A 84 -25.64 12.31 22.27
N GLY A 85 -24.65 12.81 22.99
CA GLY A 85 -24.83 13.73 24.13
C GLY A 85 -25.04 15.17 23.67
N GLY A 86 -26.00 15.38 22.76
CA GLY A 86 -26.44 16.71 22.32
C GLY A 86 -26.99 17.48 23.50
N GLY A 87 -26.51 18.72 23.64
CA GLY A 87 -26.85 19.61 24.73
C GLY A 87 -28.35 19.88 24.89
N ILE A 88 -28.73 20.06 26.14
CA ILE A 88 -29.85 20.88 26.61
C ILE A 88 -29.34 21.74 27.76
#